data_AF-A0A1F9FPN4-F1
#
_entry.id   AF-A0A1F9FPN4-F1
#
_cell.length_a   1.000
_cell.length_b   1.000
_cell.length_c   1.000
_cell.angle_alpha   90.00
_cell.angle_beta   90.00
_cell.angle_gamma   90.00
#
_symmetry.space_group_name_H-M   'P 1'
#
loop_
_entity.id
_entity.type
_entity.pdbx_description
1 polymer ?
#
loop_
_entity_poly.entity_id
_entity_poly.type
_entity_poly.pdbx_seq_one_letter_code
_entity_poly.pdbx_strand_id
1 'polypeptide(L)'
;MQRPHLAIALAPLAALLAVPASGLACPPDEHAPGDAAAAAAVEPREVPWQQSGVDLEALPAVATDGLLVDFDDDLTDEAIEAIERETGLDLEDTTKEADGNLWVLRGTPADIERAVRALKGRRDIEGVEPNAVYSLFDQDLEAPIDDAPAKPSPTAPNDPMYKSQWHMKMVGAEEAWSRTRGEGVIVAVLDTGVSPGKLQGGKDSRYKRVPDLKETAFVDGWNFVNDNADPSDGHAHGTHVAGTIAQSTNNGYGVVGLAHKAKIMPVKVLSDGGSGSVASIANGIRWAADHKAKVINMSLGGGMYSSTLAKAVKYAHDKGVTVVCAAGNGGRQKVEYPAAYDGAVAISALGPDGKLAFYSSYGRELDLAAPGGDTRVDLNKDGIPDGVLQDTIAVGDPSSHGFFPFQGTSMATPHAAAAAALVVASGVTDPDRVEKILESTARDLKDPIRYGAGGLDAAAATKKAARDHAVGGIGLAAVLAGLAVVRARRKDGLFAAAKVTPGLAIALVLGSGAWMGFVPGLGHQAGAITLLAGGAVVGLLALGFGIKSLRLPLAGLAFGVAGFLLCRAALGSVDVALVPGHGWLDLAWLAVNGTVAALVGRIALAR
;
A
#
# COMPACT_ATOMS: atom_id res chain seq x y z
N MET A 1 -38.71 8.91 44.98
CA MET A 1 -37.32 8.43 44.87
C MET A 1 -36.69 9.06 43.65
N GLN A 2 -35.83 10.04 43.87
CA GLN A 2 -35.17 10.84 42.84
C GLN A 2 -34.05 10.04 42.17
N ARG A 3 -34.00 10.07 40.83
CA ARG A 3 -32.82 9.73 40.02
C ARG A 3 -32.42 11.00 39.27
N PRO A 4 -31.18 11.52 39.40
CA PRO A 4 -30.73 12.58 38.52
C PRO A 4 -30.05 11.97 37.28
N HIS A 5 -30.43 12.53 36.13
CA HIS A 5 -29.68 12.47 34.88
C HIS A 5 -28.37 13.23 35.06
N LEU A 6 -27.25 12.67 34.59
CA LEU A 6 -26.01 13.42 34.39
C LEU A 6 -25.65 13.38 32.90
N ALA A 7 -25.88 14.50 32.24
CA ALA A 7 -25.31 14.82 30.94
C ALA A 7 -23.83 15.21 31.15
N ILE A 8 -22.92 14.59 30.38
CA ILE A 8 -21.53 15.05 30.27
C ILE A 8 -21.37 15.60 28.86
N ALA A 9 -21.20 16.92 28.78
CA ALA A 9 -20.82 17.64 27.58
C ALA A 9 -19.32 17.41 27.30
N LEU A 10 -19.00 16.96 26.09
CA LEU A 10 -17.66 16.96 25.53
C LEU A 10 -17.41 18.35 24.91
N ALA A 11 -16.39 19.05 25.40
CA ALA A 11 -15.81 20.23 24.75
C ALA A 11 -14.37 19.91 24.31
N PRO A 12 -13.89 20.40 23.15
CA PRO A 12 -12.65 19.93 22.55
C PRO A 12 -11.39 20.56 23.15
N LEU A 13 -10.34 19.74 23.12
CA LEU A 13 -8.98 19.98 23.59
C LEU A 13 -8.23 20.91 22.62
N ALA A 14 -8.39 22.24 22.73
CA ALA A 14 -7.71 23.21 21.85
C ALA A 14 -6.96 24.34 22.59
N ALA A 15 -6.66 24.21 23.89
CA ALA A 15 -6.17 25.33 24.70
C ALA A 15 -4.73 25.18 25.27
N LEU A 16 -3.84 24.40 24.65
CA LEU A 16 -2.49 24.16 25.23
C LEU A 16 -1.28 24.52 24.35
N LEU A 17 -1.46 25.29 23.26
CA LEU A 17 -0.35 25.72 22.39
C LEU A 17 -0.22 27.23 22.14
N ALA A 18 -0.85 28.10 22.94
CA ALA A 18 -0.62 29.55 22.81
C ALA A 18 0.73 29.96 23.46
N VAL A 19 1.72 30.31 22.64
CA VAL A 19 2.92 31.06 23.03
C VAL A 19 2.71 32.53 22.64
N PRO A 20 2.99 33.53 23.51
CA PRO A 20 2.86 34.93 23.12
C PRO A 20 4.10 35.34 22.32
N ALA A 21 3.89 35.90 21.13
CA ALA A 21 4.92 36.61 20.38
C ALA A 21 4.79 38.11 20.65
N SER A 22 5.82 38.71 21.23
CA SER A 22 6.04 40.16 21.34
C SER A 22 7.55 40.35 21.44
N GLY A 23 8.25 41.17 20.67
CA GLY A 23 7.92 41.98 19.51
C GLY A 23 9.24 42.49 18.90
N LEU A 24 9.23 42.84 17.63
CA LEU A 24 10.20 43.74 17.01
C LEU A 24 9.39 44.65 16.08
N ALA A 25 9.36 45.93 16.40
CA ALA A 25 8.64 46.96 15.68
C ALA A 25 9.47 47.47 14.50
N CYS A 26 8.80 47.86 13.42
CA CYS A 26 9.25 48.87 12.45
C CYS A 26 8.01 49.75 12.10
N PRO A 27 8.18 51.04 11.79
CA PRO A 27 7.16 52.08 11.98
C PRO A 27 6.18 52.23 10.79
N PRO A 28 5.11 53.03 10.95
CA PRO A 28 3.91 52.96 10.11
C PRO A 28 3.95 53.97 8.96
N ASP A 29 3.22 53.67 7.90
CA ASP A 29 2.71 54.69 6.98
C ASP A 29 1.21 54.50 6.74
N GLU A 30 0.61 55.63 6.43
CA GLU A 30 -0.74 56.06 6.76
C GLU A 30 -1.75 55.84 5.61
N HIS A 31 -3.04 55.78 6.01
CA HIS A 31 -4.27 56.11 5.25
C HIS A 31 -5.05 55.02 4.49
N ALA A 32 -6.31 54.87 4.94
CA ALA A 32 -7.43 54.05 4.44
C ALA A 32 -8.23 54.78 3.32
N PRO A 33 -9.44 54.37 2.86
CA PRO A 33 -10.24 53.14 3.14
C PRO A 33 -10.94 52.47 1.91
N GLY A 34 -11.47 51.26 2.12
CA GLY A 34 -12.75 50.78 1.56
C GLY A 34 -12.75 50.16 0.15
N ASP A 35 -13.11 48.88 0.04
CA ASP A 35 -14.28 48.47 -0.76
C ASP A 35 -14.59 46.97 -0.65
N ALA A 36 -15.84 46.68 -1.01
CA ALA A 36 -16.66 45.52 -0.73
C ALA A 36 -16.19 44.18 -1.31
N ALA A 37 -16.83 43.13 -0.78
CA ALA A 37 -16.76 41.74 -1.22
C ALA A 37 -16.74 41.57 -2.75
N ALA A 38 -15.61 41.09 -3.28
CA ALA A 38 -15.52 40.49 -4.59
C ALA A 38 -15.53 38.97 -4.42
N ALA A 39 -16.65 38.34 -4.75
CA ALA A 39 -16.67 36.93 -5.12
C ALA A 39 -15.64 36.75 -6.24
N ALA A 40 -14.61 35.95 -5.98
CA ALA A 40 -13.65 35.59 -7.00
C ALA A 40 -14.42 34.86 -8.11
N ALA A 41 -14.50 35.47 -9.29
CA ALA A 41 -14.95 34.80 -10.49
C ALA A 41 -13.99 33.63 -10.73
N VAL A 42 -14.49 32.42 -10.56
CA VAL A 42 -13.81 31.19 -10.97
C VAL A 42 -13.69 31.27 -12.48
N GLU A 43 -12.46 31.44 -12.98
CA GLU A 43 -12.13 31.28 -14.40
C GLU A 43 -12.75 29.97 -14.91
N PRO A 44 -13.36 29.93 -16.11
CA PRO A 44 -13.94 28.70 -16.64
C PRO A 44 -12.87 27.61 -16.69
N ARG A 45 -13.04 26.53 -15.92
CA ARG A 45 -12.27 25.30 -16.11
C ARG A 45 -12.58 24.83 -17.54
N GLU A 46 -11.65 25.01 -18.47
CA GLU A 46 -11.71 24.31 -19.75
C GLU A 46 -11.54 22.83 -19.43
N VAL A 47 -12.66 22.12 -19.37
CA VAL A 47 -12.66 20.68 -19.15
C VAL A 47 -12.41 20.02 -20.51
N PRO A 48 -11.29 19.31 -20.72
CA PRO A 48 -11.01 18.74 -22.03
C PRO A 48 -12.03 17.64 -22.34
N TRP A 49 -12.81 17.86 -23.40
CA TRP A 49 -13.86 16.95 -23.89
C TRP A 49 -13.35 15.53 -24.18
N GLN A 50 -12.12 15.39 -24.67
CA GLN A 50 -11.47 14.12 -25.00
C GLN A 50 -10.06 14.11 -24.42
N GLN A 51 -9.71 13.06 -23.68
CA GLN A 51 -8.46 13.03 -22.90
C GLN A 51 -7.55 11.83 -23.20
N SER A 52 -8.07 10.77 -23.82
CA SER A 52 -7.27 9.62 -24.27
C SER A 52 -6.43 9.89 -25.54
N GLY A 53 -6.67 11.02 -26.21
CA GLY A 53 -6.05 11.33 -27.52
C GLY A 53 -6.61 10.50 -28.69
N VAL A 54 -7.63 9.66 -28.45
CA VAL A 54 -8.28 8.82 -29.47
C VAL A 54 -9.36 9.60 -30.20
N ASP A 55 -9.24 9.74 -31.52
CA ASP A 55 -10.29 10.33 -32.34
C ASP A 55 -11.61 9.52 -32.22
N LEU A 56 -12.54 10.06 -31.45
CA LEU A 56 -13.83 9.42 -31.16
C LEU A 56 -14.72 9.33 -32.40
N GLU A 57 -14.47 10.15 -33.43
CA GLU A 57 -15.22 10.13 -34.70
C GLU A 57 -14.69 9.04 -35.66
N ALA A 58 -13.56 8.41 -35.34
CA ALA A 58 -12.90 7.36 -36.14
C ALA A 58 -12.93 5.96 -35.48
N LEU A 59 -13.79 5.74 -34.48
CA LEU A 59 -13.83 4.54 -33.61
C LEU A 59 -14.20 3.16 -34.20
N PRO A 60 -14.69 2.94 -35.44
CA PRO A 60 -15.15 1.60 -35.86
C PRO A 60 -14.12 0.45 -35.85
N ALA A 61 -12.85 0.71 -35.48
CA ALA A 61 -11.74 -0.25 -35.53
C ALA A 61 -11.08 -0.58 -34.18
N VAL A 62 -11.54 -0.02 -33.05
CA VAL A 62 -10.94 -0.28 -31.72
C VAL A 62 -11.82 -1.30 -30.96
N ALA A 63 -11.21 -2.33 -30.38
CA ALA A 63 -11.92 -3.27 -29.50
C ALA A 63 -12.26 -2.55 -28.18
N THR A 64 -13.47 -2.00 -28.10
CA THR A 64 -13.97 -1.25 -26.94
C THR A 64 -15.27 -1.86 -26.46
N ASP A 65 -15.52 -1.74 -25.17
CA ASP A 65 -16.73 -2.24 -24.50
C ASP A 65 -17.82 -1.14 -24.39
N GLY A 66 -17.70 -0.10 -25.22
CA GLY A 66 -18.56 1.08 -25.20
C GLY A 66 -17.79 2.40 -25.12
N LEU A 67 -18.52 3.46 -24.77
CA LEU A 67 -17.99 4.81 -24.51
C LEU A 67 -18.04 5.07 -23.01
N LEU A 68 -16.91 5.45 -22.42
CA LEU A 68 -16.79 5.84 -21.02
C LEU A 68 -17.01 7.36 -20.91
N VAL A 69 -17.87 7.75 -19.98
CA VAL A 69 -18.20 9.14 -19.67
C VAL A 69 -17.87 9.38 -18.20
N ASP A 70 -16.97 10.33 -17.97
CA ASP A 70 -16.58 10.83 -16.65
C ASP A 70 -17.32 12.15 -16.44
N PHE A 71 -18.36 12.12 -15.59
CA PHE A 71 -19.14 13.31 -15.24
C PHE A 71 -18.45 14.08 -14.11
N ASP A 72 -18.78 15.37 -13.96
CA ASP A 72 -18.38 16.16 -12.79
C ASP A 72 -18.78 15.44 -11.49
N ASP A 73 -17.85 15.29 -10.56
CA ASP A 73 -18.07 14.62 -9.26
C ASP A 73 -19.16 15.32 -8.42
N ASP A 74 -19.45 16.61 -8.69
CA ASP A 74 -20.50 17.38 -8.01
C ASP A 74 -21.92 17.12 -8.58
N LEU A 75 -22.06 16.37 -9.68
CA LEU A 75 -23.37 16.02 -10.25
C LEU A 75 -24.04 14.93 -9.43
N THR A 76 -25.36 15.10 -9.24
CA THR A 76 -26.20 14.07 -8.63
C THR A 76 -26.69 13.08 -9.68
N ASP A 77 -27.02 11.87 -9.24
CA ASP A 77 -27.64 10.84 -10.10
C ASP A 77 -28.87 11.38 -10.84
N GLU A 78 -29.71 12.19 -10.20
CA GLU A 78 -30.90 12.78 -10.84
C GLU A 78 -30.53 13.78 -11.95
N ALA A 79 -29.41 14.47 -11.82
CA ALA A 79 -28.90 15.36 -12.86
C ALA A 79 -28.39 14.54 -14.06
N ILE A 80 -27.71 13.42 -13.81
CA ILE A 80 -27.23 12.51 -14.86
C ILE A 80 -28.40 11.83 -15.57
N GLU A 81 -29.40 11.33 -14.83
CA GLU A 81 -30.65 10.80 -15.40
C GLU A 81 -31.43 11.86 -16.22
N ALA A 82 -31.29 13.15 -15.89
CA ALA A 82 -31.84 14.22 -16.72
C ALA A 82 -31.08 14.37 -18.05
N ILE A 83 -29.75 14.19 -18.04
CA ILE A 83 -28.92 14.16 -19.25
C ILE A 83 -29.28 12.97 -20.14
N GLU A 84 -29.49 11.78 -19.56
CA GLU A 84 -29.95 10.61 -20.31
C GLU A 84 -31.28 10.87 -21.01
N ARG A 85 -32.25 11.45 -20.31
CA ARG A 85 -33.56 11.81 -20.88
C ARG A 85 -33.45 12.90 -21.95
N GLU A 86 -32.58 13.89 -21.75
CA GLU A 86 -32.33 14.97 -22.72
C GLU A 86 -31.71 14.44 -24.01
N THR A 87 -30.73 13.54 -23.88
CA THR A 87 -29.90 13.05 -24.99
C THR A 87 -30.45 11.78 -25.64
N GLY A 88 -31.34 11.07 -24.95
CA GLY A 88 -31.85 9.76 -25.35
C GLY A 88 -30.78 8.67 -25.29
N LEU A 89 -29.79 8.81 -24.40
CA LEU A 89 -28.73 7.84 -24.16
C LEU A 89 -29.13 6.91 -23.01
N ASP A 90 -28.63 5.68 -23.07
CA ASP A 90 -28.76 4.65 -22.04
C ASP A 90 -27.37 4.46 -21.43
N LEU A 91 -27.13 5.10 -20.28
CA LEU A 91 -25.85 5.08 -19.57
C LEU A 91 -25.95 4.15 -18.37
N GLU A 92 -24.95 3.31 -18.20
CA GLU A 92 -24.82 2.42 -17.07
C GLU A 92 -23.89 3.04 -16.02
N ASP A 93 -24.39 3.30 -14.82
CA ASP A 93 -23.58 3.68 -13.67
C ASP A 93 -22.66 2.52 -13.27
N THR A 94 -21.34 2.78 -13.27
CA THR A 94 -20.32 1.81 -12.90
C THR A 94 -19.72 2.02 -11.52
N THR A 95 -20.06 3.12 -10.82
CA THR A 95 -19.42 3.57 -9.58
C THR A 95 -20.20 3.26 -8.31
N LYS A 96 -21.24 2.42 -8.36
CA LYS A 96 -22.05 2.01 -7.18
C LYS A 96 -21.25 1.66 -5.92
N GLU A 97 -20.03 1.15 -6.09
CA GLU A 97 -19.16 0.70 -5.00
C GLU A 97 -17.88 1.55 -4.86
N ALA A 98 -17.61 2.48 -5.78
CA ALA A 98 -16.38 3.27 -5.83
C ALA A 98 -16.70 4.77 -5.91
N ASP A 99 -15.82 5.61 -5.35
CA ASP A 99 -16.00 7.07 -5.40
C ASP A 99 -15.86 7.61 -6.85
N GLY A 100 -16.77 8.49 -7.27
CA GLY A 100 -16.75 9.19 -8.57
C GLY A 100 -17.99 8.97 -9.44
N ASN A 101 -18.05 9.66 -10.58
CA ASN A 101 -19.19 9.61 -11.51
C ASN A 101 -18.80 9.04 -12.89
N LEU A 102 -18.43 7.75 -12.94
CA LEU A 102 -18.09 7.04 -14.18
C LEU A 102 -19.25 6.21 -14.73
N TRP A 103 -19.63 6.52 -15.95
CA TRP A 103 -20.77 5.91 -16.63
C TRP A 103 -20.36 5.34 -17.99
N VAL A 104 -20.96 4.22 -18.39
CA VAL A 104 -20.65 3.56 -19.65
C VAL A 104 -21.87 3.54 -20.56
N LEU A 105 -21.71 4.02 -21.78
CA LEU A 105 -22.66 3.80 -22.87
C LEU A 105 -22.26 2.56 -23.67
N ARG A 106 -23.14 1.55 -23.71
CA ARG A 106 -22.97 0.36 -24.56
C ARG A 106 -23.89 0.46 -25.78
N GLY A 107 -23.36 0.16 -26.96
CA GLY A 107 -24.17 0.22 -28.17
C GLY A 107 -23.39 -0.02 -29.45
N THR A 108 -24.10 0.08 -30.58
CA THR A 108 -23.52 0.04 -31.92
C THR A 108 -22.62 1.26 -32.16
N PRO A 109 -21.72 1.22 -33.17
CA PRO A 109 -20.95 2.39 -33.56
C PRO A 109 -21.81 3.65 -33.82
N ALA A 110 -23.03 3.47 -34.35
CA ALA A 110 -23.97 4.55 -34.55
C ALA A 110 -24.51 5.14 -33.22
N ASP A 111 -24.65 4.32 -32.18
CA ASP A 111 -25.01 4.78 -30.83
C ASP A 111 -23.88 5.61 -30.22
N ILE A 112 -22.63 5.14 -30.34
CA ILE A 112 -21.44 5.87 -29.89
C ILE A 112 -21.31 7.21 -30.62
N GLU A 113 -21.47 7.25 -31.95
CA GLU A 113 -21.44 8.50 -32.70
C GLU A 113 -22.53 9.49 -32.27
N ARG A 114 -23.74 9.01 -31.98
CA ARG A 114 -24.80 9.86 -31.44
C ARG A 114 -24.45 10.38 -30.06
N ALA A 115 -23.91 9.53 -29.19
CA ALA A 115 -23.48 9.91 -27.84
C ALA A 115 -22.41 10.99 -27.89
N VAL A 116 -21.37 10.80 -28.72
CA VAL A 116 -20.32 11.80 -28.93
C VAL A 116 -20.91 13.13 -29.39
N ARG A 117 -21.83 13.14 -30.36
CA ARG A 117 -22.49 14.37 -30.81
C ARG A 117 -23.35 15.02 -29.72
N ALA A 118 -24.07 14.23 -28.92
CA ALA A 118 -25.01 14.73 -27.91
C ALA A 118 -24.30 15.30 -26.68
N LEU A 119 -23.16 14.73 -26.31
CA LEU A 119 -22.44 15.10 -25.10
C LEU A 119 -21.35 16.18 -25.36
N LYS A 120 -20.93 16.37 -26.62
CA LYS A 120 -19.85 17.31 -26.99
C LYS A 120 -20.15 18.75 -26.59
N GLY A 121 -19.19 19.37 -25.90
CA GLY A 121 -19.26 20.78 -25.49
C GLY A 121 -20.05 21.02 -24.21
N ARG A 122 -20.56 19.97 -23.55
CA ARG A 122 -21.15 20.11 -22.23
C ARG A 122 -20.07 20.37 -21.16
N ARG A 123 -20.45 21.11 -20.12
CA ARG A 123 -19.53 21.55 -19.04
C ARG A 123 -19.58 20.66 -17.80
N ASP A 124 -20.59 19.80 -17.73
CA ASP A 124 -20.87 18.82 -16.68
C ASP A 124 -20.14 17.49 -16.93
N ILE A 125 -19.24 17.44 -17.91
CA ILE A 125 -18.47 16.25 -18.29
C ILE A 125 -16.99 16.53 -18.11
N GLU A 126 -16.37 15.77 -17.21
CA GLU A 126 -14.93 15.75 -16.93
C GLU A 126 -14.11 15.11 -18.06
N GLY A 127 -14.68 14.14 -18.79
CA GLY A 127 -14.01 13.50 -19.90
C GLY A 127 -14.87 12.46 -20.62
N VAL A 128 -14.56 12.25 -21.90
CA VAL A 128 -15.12 11.15 -22.68
C VAL A 128 -14.00 10.40 -23.40
N GLU A 129 -14.01 9.08 -23.27
CA GLU A 129 -13.03 8.21 -23.92
C GLU A 129 -13.62 6.83 -24.23
N PRO A 130 -12.99 6.03 -25.10
CA PRO A 130 -13.46 4.67 -25.32
C PRO A 130 -13.27 3.84 -24.05
N ASN A 131 -14.25 3.01 -23.70
CA ASN A 131 -14.10 2.05 -22.62
C ASN A 131 -13.22 0.88 -23.11
N ALA A 132 -11.92 1.15 -23.19
CA ALA A 132 -10.93 0.23 -23.73
C ALA A 132 -10.81 -1.02 -22.87
N VAL A 133 -10.41 -2.12 -23.50
CA VAL A 133 -10.19 -3.40 -22.82
C VAL A 133 -8.71 -3.59 -22.56
N TYR A 134 -8.38 -3.89 -21.31
CA TYR A 134 -7.07 -4.35 -20.87
C TYR A 134 -7.11 -5.86 -20.72
N SER A 135 -5.97 -6.52 -20.87
CA SER A 135 -5.89 -7.96 -20.72
C SER A 135 -4.67 -8.36 -19.90
N LEU A 136 -4.69 -9.63 -19.49
CA LEU A 136 -3.46 -10.33 -19.19
C LEU A 136 -2.56 -10.32 -20.42
N PHE A 137 -1.25 -10.29 -20.18
CA PHE A 137 -0.29 -10.52 -21.23
C PHE A 137 -0.26 -12.01 -21.59
N ASP A 138 0.08 -12.34 -22.84
CA ASP A 138 0.20 -13.74 -23.27
C ASP A 138 1.12 -14.51 -22.31
N GLN A 139 0.62 -15.65 -21.82
CA GLN A 139 1.35 -16.60 -21.00
C GLN A 139 1.36 -17.95 -21.70
N ASP A 140 2.55 -18.53 -21.85
CA ASP A 140 2.69 -19.93 -22.20
C ASP A 140 2.34 -20.74 -20.95
N LEU A 141 1.15 -21.36 -20.94
CA LEU A 141 0.64 -22.10 -19.79
C LEU A 141 1.28 -23.48 -19.76
N GLU A 142 2.12 -23.73 -18.77
CA GLU A 142 2.73 -25.04 -18.54
C GLU A 142 1.77 -25.99 -17.80
N ALA A 143 2.04 -27.29 -17.92
CA ALA A 143 1.34 -28.30 -17.12
C ALA A 143 1.69 -28.14 -15.62
N PRO A 144 0.79 -28.51 -14.71
CA PRO A 144 1.10 -28.49 -13.29
C PRO A 144 2.27 -29.43 -13.00
N ILE A 145 3.08 -29.04 -12.03
CA ILE A 145 4.08 -29.90 -11.42
C ILE A 145 3.33 -30.76 -10.40
N ASP A 146 2.98 -31.98 -10.82
CA ASP A 146 2.39 -32.98 -9.93
C ASP A 146 3.43 -33.36 -8.85
N ASP A 147 2.98 -33.32 -7.59
CA ASP A 147 3.70 -33.63 -6.35
C ASP A 147 4.41 -32.44 -5.65
N ALA A 148 3.70 -31.79 -4.70
CA ALA A 148 4.40 -31.18 -3.57
C ALA A 148 5.21 -32.28 -2.87
N PRO A 149 6.54 -32.15 -2.69
CA PRO A 149 7.32 -33.15 -1.99
C PRO A 149 6.72 -33.37 -0.59
N ALA A 150 6.29 -34.60 -0.29
CA ALA A 150 5.44 -34.89 0.88
C ALA A 150 6.10 -34.70 2.26
N LYS A 151 7.36 -34.25 2.32
CA LYS A 151 8.10 -34.09 3.57
C LYS A 151 8.54 -32.63 3.73
N PRO A 152 8.11 -31.95 4.82
CA PRO A 152 8.62 -30.64 5.18
C PRO A 152 10.16 -30.60 5.19
N SER A 153 10.73 -29.49 4.76
CA SER A 153 12.15 -29.22 4.90
C SER A 153 12.50 -29.12 6.41
N PRO A 154 13.67 -29.63 6.84
CA PRO A 154 14.09 -29.57 8.24
C PRO A 154 14.52 -28.16 8.68
N THR A 155 14.64 -27.21 7.75
CA THR A 155 15.02 -25.81 8.01
C THR A 155 13.95 -24.87 7.47
N ALA A 156 13.77 -23.71 8.10
CA ALA A 156 12.84 -22.68 7.63
C ALA A 156 13.39 -21.94 6.38
N PRO A 157 12.56 -21.63 5.36
CA PRO A 157 11.17 -22.09 5.18
C PRO A 157 11.06 -23.61 5.05
N ASN A 158 10.13 -24.22 5.82
CA ASN A 158 9.97 -25.69 5.87
C ASN A 158 9.13 -26.23 4.68
N ASP A 159 8.81 -25.36 3.73
CA ASP A 159 7.95 -25.58 2.58
C ASP A 159 8.73 -26.39 1.51
N PRO A 160 8.28 -27.60 1.13
CA PRO A 160 9.12 -28.55 0.40
C PRO A 160 9.57 -28.11 -1.01
N MET A 161 8.83 -27.22 -1.66
CA MET A 161 9.14 -26.69 -3.00
C MET A 161 9.89 -25.36 -2.97
N TYR A 162 10.18 -24.79 -1.79
CA TYR A 162 10.92 -23.52 -1.68
C TYR A 162 12.27 -23.54 -2.39
N LYS A 163 12.96 -24.69 -2.40
CA LYS A 163 14.23 -24.88 -3.11
C LYS A 163 14.16 -24.61 -4.62
N SER A 164 12.97 -24.72 -5.22
CA SER A 164 12.69 -24.48 -6.64
C SER A 164 12.23 -23.04 -6.91
N GLN A 165 12.00 -22.23 -5.86
CA GLN A 165 11.65 -20.82 -5.98
C GLN A 165 12.90 -19.94 -6.02
N TRP A 166 13.70 -20.08 -7.09
CA TRP A 166 14.92 -19.28 -7.31
C TRP A 166 14.67 -17.76 -7.18
N HIS A 167 13.47 -17.32 -7.55
CA HIS A 167 13.03 -15.93 -7.51
C HIS A 167 13.02 -15.35 -6.08
N MET A 168 12.70 -16.14 -5.06
CA MET A 168 12.74 -15.69 -3.65
C MET A 168 14.17 -15.42 -3.18
N LYS A 169 15.12 -16.27 -3.61
CA LYS A 169 16.54 -16.04 -3.34
C LYS A 169 17.06 -14.80 -4.06
N MET A 170 16.62 -14.56 -5.31
CA MET A 170 17.05 -13.41 -6.10
C MET A 170 16.71 -12.06 -5.44
N VAL A 171 15.58 -11.97 -4.74
CA VAL A 171 15.13 -10.74 -4.05
C VAL A 171 15.60 -10.66 -2.59
N GLY A 172 16.36 -11.65 -2.10
CA GLY A 172 16.84 -11.68 -0.72
C GLY A 172 15.75 -11.95 0.33
N ALA A 173 14.75 -12.77 0.00
CA ALA A 173 13.58 -13.00 0.84
C ALA A 173 13.90 -13.39 2.30
N GLU A 174 14.81 -14.33 2.52
CA GLU A 174 15.18 -14.79 3.87
C GLU A 174 15.74 -13.68 4.77
N GLU A 175 16.59 -12.80 4.23
CA GLU A 175 17.10 -11.68 5.00
C GLU A 175 15.97 -10.66 5.28
N ALA A 176 15.06 -10.45 4.33
CA ALA A 176 13.89 -9.60 4.55
C ALA A 176 12.98 -10.16 5.67
N TRP A 177 12.67 -11.46 5.66
CA TRP A 177 11.81 -12.14 6.65
C TRP A 177 12.38 -12.13 8.07
N SER A 178 13.70 -11.97 8.21
CA SER A 178 14.33 -11.78 9.53
C SER A 178 13.97 -10.43 10.17
N ARG A 179 13.41 -9.48 9.41
CA ARG A 179 12.98 -8.14 9.86
C ARG A 179 11.47 -8.01 9.92
N THR A 180 10.79 -8.35 8.83
CA THR A 180 9.32 -8.29 8.71
C THR A 180 8.85 -9.26 7.64
N ARG A 181 7.59 -9.67 7.73
CA ARG A 181 6.94 -10.57 6.77
C ARG A 181 5.68 -9.93 6.16
N GLY A 182 5.50 -8.62 6.33
CA GLY A 182 4.37 -7.87 5.79
C GLY A 182 3.19 -7.74 6.76
N GLU A 183 3.42 -7.94 8.06
CA GLU A 183 2.36 -7.98 9.07
C GLU A 183 1.43 -6.78 9.01
N GLY A 184 0.11 -7.05 8.93
CA GLY A 184 -0.94 -6.01 9.00
C GLY A 184 -1.16 -5.20 7.73
N VAL A 185 -0.30 -5.33 6.72
CA VAL A 185 -0.42 -4.62 5.45
C VAL A 185 -1.46 -5.29 4.56
N ILE A 186 -2.38 -4.50 4.00
CA ILE A 186 -3.35 -4.96 3.01
C ILE A 186 -2.77 -4.71 1.61
N VAL A 187 -2.63 -5.78 0.83
CA VAL A 187 -2.23 -5.74 -0.57
C VAL A 187 -3.43 -6.11 -1.44
N ALA A 188 -3.89 -5.16 -2.25
CA ALA A 188 -4.95 -5.39 -3.21
C ALA A 188 -4.40 -6.01 -4.49
N VAL A 189 -5.00 -7.11 -4.91
CA VAL A 189 -4.67 -7.81 -6.16
C VAL A 189 -5.80 -7.53 -7.13
N LEU A 190 -5.57 -6.58 -8.04
CA LEU A 190 -6.49 -6.20 -9.11
C LEU A 190 -6.20 -7.07 -10.32
N ASP A 191 -6.98 -8.14 -10.48
CA ASP A 191 -6.69 -9.20 -11.43
C ASP A 191 -7.97 -9.96 -11.84
N THR A 192 -7.83 -11.20 -12.29
CA THR A 192 -8.86 -12.20 -12.60
C THR A 192 -9.60 -12.72 -11.36
N GLY A 193 -9.27 -12.20 -10.18
CA GLY A 193 -9.81 -12.63 -8.89
C GLY A 193 -8.81 -13.44 -8.08
N VAL A 194 -9.17 -13.75 -6.84
CA VAL A 194 -8.48 -14.73 -5.99
C VAL A 194 -9.57 -15.44 -5.20
N SER A 195 -9.50 -16.75 -5.06
CA SER A 195 -10.53 -17.51 -4.35
C SER A 195 -10.24 -17.52 -2.84
N PRO A 196 -10.92 -16.69 -2.00
CA PRO A 196 -10.63 -16.63 -0.57
C PRO A 196 -11.20 -17.84 0.19
N GLY A 197 -11.99 -18.72 -0.44
CA GLY A 197 -12.69 -19.84 0.20
C GLY A 197 -13.90 -19.42 1.03
N LYS A 198 -13.83 -18.26 1.70
CA LYS A 198 -14.91 -17.64 2.46
C LYS A 198 -15.01 -16.16 2.11
N LEU A 199 -16.22 -15.69 1.83
CA LEU A 199 -16.56 -14.30 1.57
C LEU A 199 -16.99 -13.59 2.86
N GLN A 200 -17.18 -12.28 2.76
CA GLN A 200 -17.82 -11.48 3.79
C GLN A 200 -19.18 -12.11 4.20
N GLY A 201 -19.47 -12.16 5.50
CA GLY A 201 -20.68 -12.78 6.02
C GLY A 201 -20.65 -14.32 6.07
N GLY A 202 -19.50 -14.95 5.77
CA GLY A 202 -19.26 -16.38 5.99
C GLY A 202 -19.76 -17.31 4.87
N LYS A 203 -20.25 -16.74 3.76
CA LYS A 203 -20.61 -17.50 2.56
C LYS A 203 -19.37 -18.16 1.94
N ASP A 204 -19.55 -19.32 1.33
CA ASP A 204 -18.50 -19.91 0.49
C ASP A 204 -18.30 -19.06 -0.76
N SER A 205 -17.04 -18.87 -1.15
CA SER A 205 -16.72 -18.30 -2.46
C SER A 205 -17.05 -19.30 -3.56
N ARG A 206 -17.33 -18.83 -4.79
CA ARG A 206 -17.66 -19.66 -5.96
C ARG A 206 -16.67 -20.81 -6.17
N TYR A 207 -15.38 -20.54 -5.99
CA TYR A 207 -14.33 -21.56 -6.06
C TYR A 207 -13.61 -21.72 -4.73
N LYS A 208 -13.01 -22.90 -4.53
CA LYS A 208 -12.29 -23.21 -3.29
C LYS A 208 -10.98 -22.43 -3.25
N ARG A 209 -10.56 -22.10 -2.03
CA ARG A 209 -9.19 -21.63 -1.78
C ARG A 209 -8.22 -22.77 -2.06
N VAL A 210 -7.14 -22.50 -2.80
CA VAL A 210 -6.05 -23.47 -2.98
C VAL A 210 -5.43 -23.81 -1.61
N PRO A 211 -4.96 -25.06 -1.39
CA PRO A 211 -4.48 -25.49 -0.09
C PRO A 211 -3.35 -24.62 0.47
N ASP A 212 -2.43 -24.14 -0.37
CA ASP A 212 -1.29 -23.36 0.08
C ASP A 212 -1.60 -21.90 0.40
N LEU A 213 -2.86 -21.45 0.22
CA LEU A 213 -3.34 -20.16 0.74
C LEU A 213 -4.11 -20.30 2.06
N LYS A 214 -4.15 -21.50 2.66
CA LYS A 214 -4.94 -21.77 3.87
C LYS A 214 -4.60 -20.84 5.04
N GLU A 215 -3.33 -20.49 5.23
CA GLU A 215 -2.90 -19.58 6.31
C GLU A 215 -2.86 -18.11 5.87
N THR A 216 -3.01 -17.83 4.57
CA THR A 216 -3.09 -16.48 4.04
C THR A 216 -4.33 -15.78 4.59
N ALA A 217 -4.12 -14.59 5.12
CA ALA A 217 -5.20 -13.74 5.60
C ALA A 217 -5.83 -13.01 4.41
N PHE A 218 -7.15 -13.06 4.33
CA PHE A 218 -7.92 -12.31 3.34
C PHE A 218 -8.74 -11.24 4.07
N VAL A 219 -8.85 -10.07 3.44
CA VAL A 219 -9.90 -9.10 3.75
C VAL A 219 -11.00 -9.20 2.70
N ASP A 220 -12.08 -8.47 2.90
CA ASP A 220 -13.17 -8.42 1.94
C ASP A 220 -12.67 -7.92 0.58
N GLY A 221 -13.28 -8.44 -0.48
CA GLY A 221 -12.94 -8.13 -1.86
C GLY A 221 -14.19 -7.86 -2.68
N TRP A 222 -14.02 -7.42 -3.91
CA TRP A 222 -15.11 -7.06 -4.81
C TRP A 222 -14.88 -7.56 -6.24
N ASN A 223 -15.97 -7.84 -6.94
CA ASN A 223 -15.98 -8.25 -8.34
C ASN A 223 -16.65 -7.19 -9.21
N PHE A 224 -15.82 -6.38 -9.85
CA PHE A 224 -16.24 -5.32 -10.79
C PHE A 224 -16.60 -5.84 -12.18
N VAL A 225 -16.42 -7.14 -12.44
CA VAL A 225 -16.83 -7.77 -13.71
C VAL A 225 -18.31 -8.18 -13.65
N ASN A 226 -18.75 -8.69 -12.51
CA ASN A 226 -20.11 -9.21 -12.31
C ASN A 226 -20.91 -8.45 -11.23
N ASP A 227 -20.40 -7.31 -10.78
CA ASP A 227 -21.01 -6.41 -9.78
C ASP A 227 -21.50 -7.14 -8.51
N ASN A 228 -20.58 -7.82 -7.82
CA ASN A 228 -20.90 -8.53 -6.57
C ASN A 228 -19.69 -8.76 -5.64
N ALA A 229 -19.95 -9.25 -4.43
CA ALA A 229 -18.94 -9.51 -3.41
C ALA A 229 -18.18 -10.84 -3.57
N ASP A 230 -18.28 -11.55 -4.70
CA ASP A 230 -17.55 -12.80 -4.96
C ASP A 230 -16.41 -12.59 -5.98
N PRO A 231 -15.18 -12.33 -5.49
CA PRO A 231 -14.01 -12.08 -6.34
C PRO A 231 -13.26 -13.38 -6.68
N SER A 232 -13.93 -14.54 -6.68
CA SER A 232 -13.29 -15.82 -6.99
C SER A 232 -12.59 -15.81 -8.35
N ASP A 233 -11.43 -16.45 -8.39
CA ASP A 233 -10.62 -16.57 -9.59
C ASP A 233 -11.14 -17.68 -10.50
N GLY A 234 -11.50 -17.35 -11.74
CA GLY A 234 -11.88 -18.32 -12.76
C GLY A 234 -10.79 -18.60 -13.81
N HIS A 235 -9.60 -18.02 -13.68
CA HIS A 235 -8.54 -18.06 -14.69
C HIS A 235 -7.23 -18.70 -14.21
N ALA A 236 -6.87 -18.57 -12.92
CA ALA A 236 -5.60 -18.95 -12.26
C ALA A 236 -4.56 -17.84 -12.12
N HIS A 237 -4.68 -16.79 -12.90
CA HIS A 237 -3.65 -15.75 -12.94
C HIS A 237 -3.59 -14.97 -11.62
N GLY A 238 -4.75 -14.51 -11.15
CA GLY A 238 -4.83 -13.69 -9.94
C GLY A 238 -4.48 -14.47 -8.68
N THR A 239 -4.83 -15.75 -8.61
CA THR A 239 -4.41 -16.63 -7.51
C THR A 239 -2.89 -16.86 -7.50
N HIS A 240 -2.26 -17.01 -8.66
CA HIS A 240 -0.80 -17.13 -8.78
C HIS A 240 -0.07 -15.85 -8.34
N VAL A 241 -0.58 -14.69 -8.79
CA VAL A 241 -0.10 -13.36 -8.39
C VAL A 241 -0.22 -13.16 -6.88
N ALA A 242 -1.38 -13.49 -6.30
CA ALA A 242 -1.61 -13.40 -4.86
C ALA A 242 -0.69 -14.34 -4.06
N GLY A 243 -0.40 -15.53 -4.59
CA GLY A 243 0.54 -16.47 -4.01
C GLY A 243 1.97 -15.93 -3.96
N THR A 244 2.44 -15.33 -5.06
CA THR A 244 3.74 -14.66 -5.10
C THR A 244 3.89 -13.60 -4.01
N ILE A 245 2.80 -12.89 -3.70
CA ILE A 245 2.75 -11.93 -2.60
C ILE A 245 2.71 -12.64 -1.24
N ALA A 246 1.73 -13.50 -0.99
CA ALA A 246 1.41 -13.98 0.35
C ALA A 246 0.95 -15.45 0.42
N GLN A 247 1.58 -16.35 -0.35
CA GLN A 247 1.47 -17.80 -0.10
C GLN A 247 1.71 -18.10 1.38
N SER A 248 1.04 -19.13 1.91
CA SER A 248 1.36 -19.64 3.25
C SER A 248 2.84 -20.05 3.28
N THR A 249 3.55 -19.70 4.34
CA THR A 249 4.98 -19.98 4.47
C THR A 249 5.24 -20.56 5.86
N ASN A 250 6.10 -21.57 5.94
CA ASN A 250 6.38 -22.40 7.10
C ASN A 250 5.22 -23.35 7.51
N ASN A 251 4.39 -23.76 6.55
CA ASN A 251 3.25 -24.66 6.82
C ASN A 251 3.57 -26.15 6.54
N GLY A 252 4.78 -26.45 6.05
CA GLY A 252 5.22 -27.79 5.68
C GLY A 252 4.62 -28.31 4.37
N TYR A 253 4.08 -27.42 3.54
CA TYR A 253 3.39 -27.72 2.30
C TYR A 253 3.83 -26.75 1.20
N GLY A 254 3.81 -27.21 -0.05
CA GLY A 254 3.98 -26.34 -1.22
C GLY A 254 5.21 -25.41 -1.20
N VAL A 255 4.91 -24.14 -1.44
CA VAL A 255 5.81 -23.03 -1.80
C VAL A 255 5.63 -21.86 -0.82
N VAL A 256 6.26 -20.72 -1.07
CA VAL A 256 6.25 -19.56 -0.16
C VAL A 256 5.88 -18.26 -0.88
N GLY A 257 5.39 -17.29 -0.09
CA GLY A 257 5.12 -15.91 -0.50
C GLY A 257 6.13 -14.93 0.10
N LEU A 258 6.41 -13.82 -0.59
CA LEU A 258 7.43 -12.86 -0.15
C LEU A 258 6.95 -12.01 1.05
N ALA A 259 5.71 -11.55 1.06
CA ALA A 259 5.06 -10.86 2.17
C ALA A 259 4.01 -11.77 2.84
N HIS A 260 4.42 -12.98 3.24
CA HIS A 260 3.54 -14.06 3.71
C HIS A 260 2.78 -13.83 5.04
N LYS A 261 2.86 -12.63 5.63
CA LYS A 261 2.00 -12.17 6.74
C LYS A 261 1.17 -10.91 6.38
N ALA A 262 1.22 -10.47 5.12
CA ALA A 262 0.28 -9.50 4.59
C ALA A 262 -1.12 -10.11 4.44
N LYS A 263 -2.10 -9.23 4.27
CA LYS A 263 -3.49 -9.60 3.97
C LYS A 263 -3.74 -9.35 2.48
N ILE A 264 -4.39 -10.29 1.81
CA ILE A 264 -4.80 -10.14 0.41
C ILE A 264 -6.21 -9.56 0.35
N MET A 265 -6.37 -8.50 -0.44
CA MET A 265 -7.66 -7.94 -0.85
C MET A 265 -7.91 -8.33 -2.32
N PRO A 266 -8.78 -9.31 -2.60
CA PRO A 266 -9.04 -9.73 -3.97
C PRO A 266 -10.00 -8.75 -4.66
N VAL A 267 -9.54 -8.12 -5.74
CA VAL A 267 -10.37 -7.19 -6.54
C VAL A 267 -10.42 -7.72 -7.97
N LYS A 268 -11.54 -8.35 -8.33
CA LYS A 268 -11.70 -8.94 -9.66
C LYS A 268 -12.12 -7.84 -10.64
N VAL A 269 -11.16 -7.43 -11.48
CA VAL A 269 -11.33 -6.43 -12.55
C VAL A 269 -11.16 -7.05 -13.94
N LEU A 270 -10.65 -8.28 -14.02
CA LEU A 270 -10.55 -9.08 -15.23
C LEU A 270 -11.52 -10.27 -15.17
N SER A 271 -12.16 -10.57 -16.29
CA SER A 271 -13.06 -11.69 -16.48
C SER A 271 -12.33 -13.03 -16.36
N ASP A 272 -13.08 -14.13 -16.36
CA ASP A 272 -12.51 -15.49 -16.40
C ASP A 272 -11.75 -15.76 -17.72
N GLY A 273 -11.88 -14.89 -18.73
CA GLY A 273 -11.08 -14.88 -19.95
C GLY A 273 -9.87 -13.94 -19.93
N GLY A 274 -9.54 -13.34 -18.78
CA GLY A 274 -8.34 -12.53 -18.62
C GLY A 274 -8.43 -11.10 -19.16
N SER A 275 -9.62 -10.58 -19.43
CA SER A 275 -9.84 -9.23 -19.96
C SER A 275 -10.78 -8.39 -19.10
N GLY A 276 -10.59 -7.08 -19.04
CA GLY A 276 -11.39 -6.16 -18.24
C GLY A 276 -11.42 -4.74 -18.82
N SER A 277 -12.46 -3.99 -18.46
CA SER A 277 -12.68 -2.64 -18.98
C SER A 277 -11.92 -1.57 -18.18
N VAL A 278 -11.65 -0.41 -18.79
CA VAL A 278 -11.11 0.76 -18.08
C VAL A 278 -11.96 1.11 -16.87
N ALA A 279 -13.30 1.11 -17.01
CA ALA A 279 -14.22 1.40 -15.92
C ALA A 279 -14.02 0.43 -14.72
N SER A 280 -14.02 -0.88 -14.98
CA SER A 280 -13.84 -1.90 -13.94
C SER A 280 -12.49 -1.76 -13.22
N ILE A 281 -11.41 -1.46 -13.95
CA ILE A 281 -10.08 -1.30 -13.37
C ILE A 281 -9.99 0.00 -12.57
N ALA A 282 -10.46 1.12 -13.12
CA ALA A 282 -10.44 2.41 -12.44
C ALA A 282 -11.26 2.39 -11.13
N ASN A 283 -12.44 1.76 -11.14
CA ASN A 283 -13.26 1.58 -9.94
C ASN A 283 -12.61 0.62 -8.95
N GLY A 284 -11.97 -0.45 -9.42
CA GLY A 284 -11.18 -1.33 -8.59
C GLY A 284 -10.04 -0.63 -7.85
N ILE A 285 -9.33 0.30 -8.50
CA ILE A 285 -8.24 1.07 -7.89
C ILE A 285 -8.79 1.97 -6.78
N ARG A 286 -9.85 2.74 -7.06
CA ARG A 286 -10.47 3.64 -6.09
C ARG A 286 -11.03 2.87 -4.89
N TRP A 287 -11.78 1.81 -5.16
CA TRP A 287 -12.34 0.91 -4.15
C TRP A 287 -11.26 0.35 -3.22
N ALA A 288 -10.16 -0.17 -3.78
CA ALA A 288 -9.07 -0.70 -2.97
C ALA A 288 -8.45 0.36 -2.05
N ALA A 289 -8.24 1.58 -2.56
CA ALA A 289 -7.72 2.69 -1.77
C ALA A 289 -8.67 3.06 -0.61
N ASP A 290 -9.97 3.10 -0.87
CA ASP A 290 -10.99 3.42 0.14
C ASP A 290 -11.08 2.36 1.24
N HIS A 291 -10.93 1.10 0.83
CA HIS A 291 -10.95 -0.08 1.69
C HIS A 291 -9.60 -0.38 2.36
N LYS A 292 -8.72 0.62 2.44
CA LYS A 292 -7.48 0.63 3.24
C LYS A 292 -6.37 -0.28 2.70
N ALA A 293 -6.38 -0.62 1.42
CA ALA A 293 -5.18 -1.14 0.78
C ALA A 293 -4.02 -0.15 0.98
N LYS A 294 -2.80 -0.68 1.13
CA LYS A 294 -1.57 0.11 1.16
C LYS A 294 -0.68 -0.13 -0.04
N VAL A 295 -0.90 -1.26 -0.71
CA VAL A 295 -0.27 -1.58 -1.97
C VAL A 295 -1.35 -2.13 -2.91
N ILE A 296 -1.33 -1.69 -4.15
CA ILE A 296 -2.14 -2.23 -5.25
C ILE A 296 -1.20 -2.92 -6.24
N ASN A 297 -1.46 -4.18 -6.56
CA ASN A 297 -0.76 -4.90 -7.63
C ASN A 297 -1.67 -4.98 -8.86
N MET A 298 -1.18 -4.51 -10.01
CA MET A 298 -1.82 -4.64 -11.31
C MET A 298 -0.90 -5.38 -12.29
N SER A 299 -1.12 -6.69 -12.40
CA SER A 299 -0.38 -7.58 -13.30
C SER A 299 -1.07 -7.70 -14.67
N LEU A 300 -1.49 -6.57 -15.22
CA LEU A 300 -2.31 -6.40 -16.42
C LEU A 300 -1.82 -5.22 -17.26
N GLY A 301 -2.21 -5.16 -18.54
CA GLY A 301 -1.87 -4.04 -19.39
C GLY A 301 -2.40 -4.18 -20.82
N GLY A 302 -1.72 -3.55 -21.78
CA GLY A 302 -2.05 -3.63 -23.20
C GLY A 302 -2.98 -2.53 -23.74
N GLY A 303 -3.53 -1.69 -22.87
CA GLY A 303 -4.40 -0.58 -23.26
C GLY A 303 -3.67 0.67 -23.76
N MET A 304 -4.45 1.58 -24.38
CA MET A 304 -3.99 2.95 -24.68
C MET A 304 -4.04 3.83 -23.43
N TYR A 305 -3.43 5.01 -23.51
CA TYR A 305 -3.59 6.03 -22.46
C TYR A 305 -5.09 6.29 -22.25
N SER A 306 -5.45 6.41 -20.98
CA SER A 306 -6.81 6.61 -20.46
C SER A 306 -6.65 7.60 -19.33
N SER A 307 -7.32 8.73 -19.42
CA SER A 307 -7.24 9.73 -18.36
C SER A 307 -8.01 9.28 -17.14
N THR A 308 -9.10 8.55 -17.32
CA THR A 308 -9.87 7.97 -16.20
C THR A 308 -9.00 7.02 -15.38
N LEU A 309 -8.22 6.16 -16.04
CA LEU A 309 -7.32 5.25 -15.34
C LEU A 309 -6.14 5.99 -14.70
N ALA A 310 -5.58 7.00 -15.38
CA ALA A 310 -4.54 7.86 -14.81
C ALA A 310 -5.01 8.60 -13.54
N LYS A 311 -6.24 9.16 -13.56
CA LYS A 311 -6.89 9.78 -12.40
C LYS A 311 -7.07 8.79 -11.26
N ALA A 312 -7.47 7.55 -11.56
CA ALA A 312 -7.63 6.51 -10.54
C ALA A 312 -6.29 6.11 -9.88
N VAL A 313 -5.22 5.95 -10.67
CA VAL A 313 -3.86 5.72 -10.13
C VAL A 313 -3.43 6.88 -9.24
N LYS A 314 -3.60 8.11 -9.71
CA LYS A 314 -3.32 9.32 -8.93
C LYS A 314 -4.14 9.38 -7.63
N TYR A 315 -5.43 9.03 -7.67
CA TYR A 315 -6.30 9.01 -6.51
C TYR A 315 -5.79 8.03 -5.43
N ALA A 316 -5.39 6.82 -5.83
CA ALA A 316 -4.82 5.84 -4.92
C ALA A 316 -3.49 6.34 -4.32
N HIS A 317 -2.61 6.93 -5.15
CA HIS A 317 -1.35 7.53 -4.71
C HIS A 317 -1.59 8.65 -3.68
N ASP A 318 -2.49 9.59 -3.97
CA ASP A 318 -2.85 10.70 -3.07
C ASP A 318 -3.47 10.20 -1.74
N LYS A 319 -4.11 9.02 -1.74
CA LYS A 319 -4.59 8.34 -0.52
C LYS A 319 -3.51 7.55 0.24
N GLY A 320 -2.26 7.64 -0.20
CA GLY A 320 -1.12 6.98 0.41
C GLY A 320 -1.05 5.48 0.10
N VAL A 321 -1.41 5.09 -1.14
CA VAL A 321 -1.35 3.71 -1.63
C VAL A 321 -0.27 3.61 -2.71
N THR A 322 0.66 2.67 -2.55
CA THR A 322 1.66 2.39 -3.60
C THR A 322 1.03 1.53 -4.68
N VAL A 323 0.96 2.03 -5.91
CA VAL A 323 0.40 1.31 -7.06
C VAL A 323 1.56 0.69 -7.85
N VAL A 324 1.57 -0.63 -8.03
CA VAL A 324 2.67 -1.38 -8.69
C VAL A 324 2.13 -2.11 -9.92
N CYS A 325 2.74 -1.87 -11.08
CA CYS A 325 2.20 -2.22 -12.38
C CYS A 325 3.21 -2.97 -13.27
N ALA A 326 2.73 -3.94 -14.03
CA ALA A 326 3.54 -4.67 -15.01
C ALA A 326 3.86 -3.83 -16.25
N ALA A 327 5.12 -3.82 -16.69
CA ALA A 327 5.57 -3.01 -17.83
C ALA A 327 5.09 -3.50 -19.21
N GLY A 328 4.71 -4.77 -19.34
CA GLY A 328 4.28 -5.40 -20.59
C GLY A 328 5.15 -6.57 -21.04
N ASN A 329 4.58 -7.45 -21.86
CA ASN A 329 5.28 -8.61 -22.44
C ASN A 329 5.55 -8.48 -23.95
N GLY A 330 5.71 -7.25 -24.45
CA GLY A 330 5.91 -6.99 -25.88
C GLY A 330 7.35 -7.13 -26.39
N GLY A 331 8.33 -7.42 -25.52
CA GLY A 331 9.74 -7.58 -25.87
C GLY A 331 10.38 -6.35 -26.53
N ARG A 332 9.89 -5.15 -26.20
CA ARG A 332 10.18 -3.90 -26.92
C ARG A 332 10.33 -2.71 -25.98
N GLN A 333 10.97 -1.65 -26.46
CA GLN A 333 11.13 -0.41 -25.72
C GLN A 333 9.84 0.43 -25.68
N LYS A 334 8.79 -0.12 -25.07
CA LYS A 334 7.51 0.56 -24.85
C LYS A 334 6.87 0.01 -23.58
N VAL A 335 7.00 0.76 -22.47
CA VAL A 335 6.23 0.48 -21.25
C VAL A 335 4.75 0.72 -21.55
N GLU A 336 3.90 -0.21 -21.12
CA GLU A 336 2.47 -0.18 -21.38
C GLU A 336 1.71 0.41 -20.19
N TYR A 337 0.48 0.86 -20.43
CA TYR A 337 -0.39 1.31 -19.34
C TYR A 337 -0.97 0.09 -18.61
N PRO A 338 -1.19 0.16 -17.28
CA PRO A 338 -1.07 1.33 -16.41
C PRO A 338 0.34 1.63 -15.88
N ALA A 339 1.37 0.85 -16.20
CA ALA A 339 2.71 1.08 -15.67
C ALA A 339 3.33 2.41 -16.12
N ALA A 340 2.98 2.91 -17.30
CA ALA A 340 3.49 4.19 -17.80
C ALA A 340 2.82 5.45 -17.20
N TYR A 341 1.91 5.33 -16.21
CA TYR A 341 1.32 6.50 -15.55
C TYR A 341 2.21 7.03 -14.42
N ASP A 342 2.23 8.35 -14.26
CA ASP A 342 2.80 8.98 -13.07
C ASP A 342 2.09 8.48 -11.80
N GLY A 343 2.88 8.11 -10.78
CA GLY A 343 2.37 7.55 -9.52
C GLY A 343 2.18 6.02 -9.53
N ALA A 344 2.43 5.36 -10.66
CA ALA A 344 2.58 3.90 -10.73
C ALA A 344 4.06 3.51 -10.69
N VAL A 345 4.38 2.46 -9.94
CA VAL A 345 5.70 1.82 -9.93
C VAL A 345 5.75 0.78 -11.04
N ALA A 346 6.47 1.07 -12.12
CA ALA A 346 6.59 0.26 -13.32
C ALA A 346 7.68 -0.82 -13.20
N ILE A 347 7.26 -2.08 -13.39
CA ILE A 347 8.12 -3.25 -13.16
C ILE A 347 8.40 -4.01 -14.46
N SER A 348 9.68 -4.11 -14.83
CA SER A 348 10.16 -5.03 -15.87
C SER A 348 10.52 -6.40 -15.29
N ALA A 349 10.63 -7.41 -16.16
CA ALA A 349 10.87 -8.79 -15.77
C ALA A 349 12.34 -9.21 -15.95
N LEU A 350 12.89 -9.88 -14.94
CA LEU A 350 14.18 -10.56 -14.98
C LEU A 350 13.98 -12.07 -15.16
N GLY A 351 14.82 -12.66 -16.00
CA GLY A 351 14.99 -14.11 -16.06
C GLY A 351 15.81 -14.65 -14.89
N PRO A 352 15.91 -15.98 -14.74
CA PRO A 352 16.69 -16.63 -13.67
C PRO A 352 18.19 -16.33 -13.73
N ASP A 353 18.72 -15.91 -14.88
CA ASP A 353 20.10 -15.47 -15.06
C ASP A 353 20.36 -14.01 -14.60
N GLY A 354 19.32 -13.33 -14.12
CA GLY A 354 19.37 -11.94 -13.67
C GLY A 354 19.43 -10.91 -14.79
N LYS A 355 19.17 -11.30 -16.04
CA LYS A 355 19.06 -10.38 -17.19
C LYS A 355 17.59 -10.08 -17.51
N LEU A 356 17.36 -9.05 -18.31
CA LEU A 356 16.02 -8.72 -18.81
C LEU A 356 15.44 -9.92 -19.55
N ALA A 357 14.24 -10.35 -19.14
CA ALA A 357 13.54 -11.44 -19.79
C ALA A 357 13.19 -11.06 -21.22
N PHE A 358 13.24 -12.03 -22.14
CA PHE A 358 13.09 -11.80 -23.58
C PHE A 358 11.74 -11.17 -23.97
N TYR A 359 10.69 -11.43 -23.19
CA TYR A 359 9.35 -10.88 -23.39
C TYR A 359 9.19 -9.51 -22.74
N SER A 360 10.05 -9.09 -21.81
CA SER A 360 9.81 -7.87 -21.02
C SER A 360 9.80 -6.65 -21.92
N SER A 361 8.73 -5.87 -21.86
CA SER A 361 8.74 -4.48 -22.27
C SER A 361 9.67 -3.69 -21.35
N TYR A 362 10.26 -2.62 -21.88
CA TYR A 362 11.18 -1.76 -21.17
C TYR A 362 11.10 -0.31 -21.67
N GLY A 363 11.69 0.64 -20.97
CA GLY A 363 11.58 2.05 -21.32
C GLY A 363 12.09 2.99 -20.24
N ARG A 364 11.90 4.28 -20.46
CA ARG A 364 12.32 5.33 -19.51
C ARG A 364 11.39 5.46 -18.31
N GLU A 365 10.19 4.93 -18.47
CA GLU A 365 9.12 4.89 -17.50
C GLU A 365 9.31 3.75 -16.48
N LEU A 366 10.35 2.92 -16.61
CA LEU A 366 10.62 1.84 -15.66
C LEU A 366 11.26 2.38 -14.37
N ASP A 367 10.75 1.90 -13.23
CA ASP A 367 11.36 2.17 -11.93
C ASP A 367 12.28 1.03 -11.51
N LEU A 368 11.87 -0.22 -11.74
CA LEU A 368 12.58 -1.41 -11.24
C LEU A 368 12.43 -2.62 -12.17
N ALA A 369 13.32 -3.59 -11.99
CA ALA A 369 13.18 -4.93 -12.54
C ALA A 369 13.03 -5.96 -11.41
N ALA A 370 12.15 -6.94 -11.58
CA ALA A 370 11.93 -8.00 -10.58
C ALA A 370 11.85 -9.39 -11.25
N PRO A 371 11.98 -10.51 -10.50
CA PRO A 371 11.95 -11.85 -11.07
C PRO A 371 10.64 -12.16 -11.81
N GLY A 372 10.70 -12.35 -13.11
CA GLY A 372 9.55 -12.67 -13.96
C GLY A 372 9.60 -14.08 -14.55
N GLY A 373 10.75 -14.75 -14.55
CA GLY A 373 10.88 -16.14 -15.01
C GLY A 373 11.26 -16.33 -16.48
N ASP A 374 11.74 -17.53 -16.80
CA ASP A 374 11.95 -18.03 -18.15
C ASP A 374 11.68 -19.54 -18.16
N THR A 375 10.48 -19.94 -18.60
CA THR A 375 10.04 -21.33 -18.63
C THR A 375 10.72 -22.16 -19.72
N ARG A 376 11.58 -21.54 -20.56
CA ARG A 376 12.34 -22.27 -21.61
C ARG A 376 13.65 -22.85 -21.08
N VAL A 377 13.99 -22.56 -19.82
CA VAL A 377 15.27 -22.96 -19.22
C VAL A 377 15.04 -23.60 -17.85
N ASP A 378 15.97 -24.47 -17.46
CA ASP A 378 16.14 -25.01 -16.12
C ASP A 378 17.65 -24.90 -15.80
N LEU A 379 18.06 -23.72 -15.32
CA LEU A 379 19.45 -23.40 -14.99
C LEU A 379 19.90 -24.13 -13.72
N ASN A 380 18.96 -24.41 -12.82
CA ASN A 380 19.23 -25.00 -11.52
C ASN A 380 19.28 -26.56 -11.57
N LYS A 381 18.74 -27.15 -12.65
CA LYS A 381 18.69 -28.59 -12.97
C LYS A 381 17.89 -29.43 -11.99
N ASP A 382 16.83 -28.87 -11.41
CA ASP A 382 15.91 -29.61 -10.54
C ASP A 382 14.79 -30.31 -11.31
N GLY A 383 14.73 -30.15 -12.64
CA GLY A 383 13.72 -30.73 -13.51
C GLY A 383 12.44 -29.89 -13.61
N ILE A 384 12.45 -28.67 -13.06
CA ILE A 384 11.36 -27.70 -13.11
C ILE A 384 11.82 -26.50 -13.94
N PRO A 385 11.04 -26.05 -14.93
CA PRO A 385 11.33 -24.81 -15.64
C PRO A 385 11.44 -23.62 -14.68
N ASP A 386 12.42 -22.73 -14.92
CA ASP A 386 12.72 -21.58 -14.07
C ASP A 386 11.71 -20.41 -14.28
N GLY A 387 10.42 -20.72 -14.25
CA GLY A 387 9.35 -19.76 -14.04
C GLY A 387 9.25 -19.32 -12.57
N VAL A 388 8.27 -18.47 -12.27
CA VAL A 388 7.85 -18.16 -10.90
C VAL A 388 6.84 -19.22 -10.47
N LEU A 389 7.23 -20.03 -9.49
CA LEU A 389 6.48 -21.22 -9.08
C LEU A 389 5.54 -20.89 -7.92
N GLN A 390 4.23 -21.11 -8.10
CA GLN A 390 3.20 -20.95 -7.05
C GLN A 390 2.10 -22.03 -7.13
N ASP A 391 1.46 -22.34 -5.99
CA ASP A 391 0.17 -23.07 -5.98
C ASP A 391 -0.93 -22.14 -6.50
N THR A 392 -1.60 -22.54 -7.56
CA THR A 392 -2.75 -21.81 -8.12
C THR A 392 -3.80 -22.78 -8.63
N ILE A 393 -5.00 -22.28 -8.93
CA ILE A 393 -6.05 -23.11 -9.52
C ILE A 393 -5.62 -23.63 -10.89
N ALA A 394 -6.12 -24.80 -11.30
CA ALA A 394 -5.74 -25.37 -12.57
C ALA A 394 -6.29 -24.53 -13.73
N VAL A 395 -5.45 -24.28 -14.72
CA VAL A 395 -5.82 -23.54 -15.94
C VAL A 395 -6.99 -24.24 -16.63
N GLY A 396 -8.10 -23.52 -16.82
CA GLY A 396 -9.31 -24.06 -17.42
C GLY A 396 -10.14 -24.97 -16.52
N ASP A 397 -9.69 -25.28 -15.30
CA ASP A 397 -10.45 -25.99 -14.27
C ASP A 397 -10.26 -25.36 -12.88
N PRO A 398 -11.05 -24.32 -12.55
CA PRO A 398 -11.01 -23.66 -11.24
C PRO A 398 -11.40 -24.54 -10.05
N SER A 399 -11.85 -25.79 -10.29
CA SER A 399 -12.19 -26.75 -9.24
C SER A 399 -10.99 -27.59 -8.76
N SER A 400 -9.90 -27.58 -9.53
CA SER A 400 -8.63 -28.23 -9.21
C SER A 400 -7.53 -27.17 -8.99
N HIS A 401 -6.37 -27.61 -8.49
CA HIS A 401 -5.21 -26.76 -8.26
C HIS A 401 -3.92 -27.53 -8.51
N GLY A 402 -2.80 -26.82 -8.61
CA GLY A 402 -1.47 -27.40 -8.78
C GLY A 402 -0.39 -26.34 -8.66
N PHE A 403 0.86 -26.78 -8.69
CA PHE A 403 2.01 -25.88 -8.66
C PHE A 403 2.45 -25.57 -10.08
N PHE A 404 2.36 -24.29 -10.46
CA PHE A 404 2.62 -23.85 -11.83
C PHE A 404 3.78 -22.84 -11.88
N PRO A 405 4.78 -23.06 -12.74
CA PRO A 405 5.79 -22.07 -13.07
C PRO A 405 5.23 -21.14 -14.16
N PHE A 406 4.84 -19.91 -13.78
CA PHE A 406 4.43 -18.89 -14.75
C PHE A 406 5.60 -17.96 -15.09
N GLN A 407 5.54 -17.35 -16.28
CA GLN A 407 6.47 -16.28 -16.65
C GLN A 407 5.75 -15.02 -17.12
N GLY A 408 6.36 -13.87 -16.91
CA GLY A 408 5.83 -12.59 -17.38
C GLY A 408 6.21 -11.42 -16.49
N THR A 409 6.03 -10.20 -17.00
CA THR A 409 6.01 -9.01 -16.14
C THR A 409 4.92 -9.11 -15.07
N SER A 410 3.82 -9.79 -15.37
CA SER A 410 2.78 -10.17 -14.40
C SER A 410 3.27 -10.96 -13.18
N MET A 411 4.36 -11.71 -13.30
CA MET A 411 4.99 -12.46 -12.20
C MET A 411 6.11 -11.66 -11.52
N ALA A 412 6.69 -10.67 -12.21
CA ALA A 412 7.64 -9.72 -11.63
C ALA A 412 6.96 -8.70 -10.70
N THR A 413 5.84 -8.12 -11.12
CA THR A 413 5.06 -7.14 -10.37
C THR A 413 4.71 -7.57 -8.93
N PRO A 414 4.20 -8.80 -8.66
CA PRO A 414 3.87 -9.22 -7.30
C PRO A 414 5.09 -9.34 -6.37
N HIS A 415 6.30 -9.58 -6.89
CA HIS A 415 7.51 -9.49 -6.08
C HIS A 415 7.77 -8.06 -5.61
N ALA A 416 7.62 -7.08 -6.49
CA ALA A 416 7.77 -5.67 -6.15
C ALA A 416 6.64 -5.18 -5.22
N ALA A 417 5.39 -5.59 -5.46
CA ALA A 417 4.26 -5.28 -4.58
C ALA A 417 4.45 -5.88 -3.18
N ALA A 418 4.96 -7.11 -3.09
CA ALA A 418 5.29 -7.71 -1.81
C ALA A 418 6.45 -6.99 -1.11
N ALA A 419 7.51 -6.60 -1.83
CA ALA A 419 8.59 -5.80 -1.26
C ALA A 419 8.10 -4.43 -0.76
N ALA A 420 7.21 -3.77 -1.51
CA ALA A 420 6.51 -2.56 -1.06
C ALA A 420 5.74 -2.83 0.24
N ALA A 421 5.02 -3.94 0.33
CA ALA A 421 4.30 -4.32 1.55
C ALA A 421 5.24 -4.55 2.74
N LEU A 422 6.43 -5.14 2.53
CA LEU A 422 7.45 -5.28 3.57
C LEU A 422 8.00 -3.91 4.03
N VAL A 423 8.20 -2.97 3.11
CA VAL A 423 8.61 -1.59 3.43
C VAL A 423 7.51 -0.86 4.22
N VAL A 424 6.25 -1.01 3.82
CA VAL A 424 5.08 -0.46 4.53
C VAL A 424 4.97 -1.04 5.94
N ALA A 425 5.13 -2.35 6.10
CA ALA A 425 5.14 -3.02 7.40
C ALA A 425 6.29 -2.53 8.32
N SER A 426 7.37 -2.01 7.72
CA SER A 426 8.48 -1.38 8.45
C SER A 426 8.18 0.06 8.89
N GLY A 427 6.98 0.58 8.61
CA GLY A 427 6.49 1.88 9.06
C GLY A 427 6.66 3.04 8.05
N VAL A 428 6.97 2.74 6.78
CA VAL A 428 7.02 3.73 5.70
C VAL A 428 5.78 3.58 4.82
N THR A 429 4.76 4.41 5.05
CA THR A 429 3.45 4.29 4.39
C THR A 429 3.21 5.27 3.25
N ASP A 430 4.12 6.24 3.08
CA ASP A 430 4.04 7.25 2.04
C ASP A 430 4.55 6.67 0.70
N PRO A 431 3.74 6.67 -0.38
CA PRO A 431 4.05 5.93 -1.60
C PRO A 431 5.35 6.40 -2.27
N ASP A 432 5.59 7.71 -2.34
CA ASP A 432 6.84 8.27 -2.89
C ASP A 432 8.07 7.77 -2.11
N ARG A 433 7.96 7.67 -0.79
CA ARG A 433 9.03 7.13 0.05
C ARG A 433 9.19 5.62 -0.09
N VAL A 434 8.09 4.88 -0.29
CA VAL A 434 8.15 3.42 -0.55
C VAL A 434 8.90 3.18 -1.85
N GLU A 435 8.46 3.81 -2.94
CA GLU A 435 9.08 3.74 -4.27
C GLU A 435 10.56 4.09 -4.21
N LYS A 436 10.91 5.25 -3.64
CA LYS A 436 12.30 5.69 -3.50
C LYS A 436 13.16 4.72 -2.68
N ILE A 437 12.60 4.05 -1.67
CA ILE A 437 13.34 3.03 -0.92
C ILE A 437 13.62 1.83 -1.83
N LEU A 438 12.64 1.36 -2.58
CA LEU A 438 12.82 0.24 -3.50
C LEU A 438 13.88 0.59 -4.56
N GLU A 439 13.79 1.75 -5.20
CA GLU A 439 14.76 2.22 -6.20
C GLU A 439 16.18 2.37 -5.63
N SER A 440 16.34 3.11 -4.53
CA SER A 440 17.66 3.40 -3.96
C SER A 440 18.37 2.19 -3.36
N THR A 441 17.65 1.08 -3.18
CA THR A 441 18.20 -0.18 -2.68
C THR A 441 18.29 -1.26 -3.75
N ALA A 442 17.85 -0.97 -4.97
CA ALA A 442 17.93 -1.88 -6.08
C ALA A 442 19.38 -2.28 -6.38
N ARG A 443 19.55 -3.54 -6.79
CA ARG A 443 20.82 -4.08 -7.25
C ARG A 443 21.11 -3.48 -8.62
N ASP A 444 22.17 -2.69 -8.72
CA ASP A 444 22.51 -1.98 -9.95
C ASP A 444 22.87 -2.97 -11.09
N LEU A 445 22.03 -2.99 -12.14
CA LEU A 445 22.18 -3.83 -13.34
C LEU A 445 22.72 -3.06 -14.56
N LYS A 446 23.10 -1.78 -14.39
CA LYS A 446 23.80 -0.97 -15.39
C LYS A 446 23.07 -0.85 -16.74
N ASP A 447 21.78 -0.50 -16.73
CA ASP A 447 21.04 -0.02 -17.91
C ASP A 447 19.68 0.51 -17.45
N PRO A 448 19.53 1.82 -17.16
CA PRO A 448 18.28 2.34 -16.61
C PRO A 448 17.11 2.25 -17.58
N ILE A 449 17.37 2.11 -18.89
CA ILE A 449 16.31 1.93 -19.89
C ILE A 449 15.72 0.51 -19.81
N ARG A 450 16.49 -0.47 -19.37
CA ARG A 450 16.05 -1.87 -19.26
C ARG A 450 15.60 -2.24 -17.85
N TYR A 451 16.20 -1.63 -16.83
CA TYR A 451 16.07 -2.07 -15.46
C TYR A 451 15.58 -0.99 -14.49
N GLY A 452 15.31 0.23 -14.96
CA GLY A 452 15.07 1.37 -14.08
C GLY A 452 16.25 1.59 -13.12
N ALA A 453 15.98 1.68 -11.82
CA ALA A 453 17.00 1.75 -10.79
C ALA A 453 17.81 0.44 -10.64
N GLY A 454 17.29 -0.71 -11.07
CA GLY A 454 17.98 -2.00 -11.02
C GLY A 454 17.08 -3.17 -10.64
N GLY A 455 17.70 -4.30 -10.29
CA GLY A 455 17.00 -5.50 -9.83
C GLY A 455 16.54 -5.38 -8.38
N LEU A 456 15.28 -5.71 -8.10
CA LEU A 456 14.67 -5.66 -6.77
C LEU A 456 15.50 -6.40 -5.70
N ASP A 457 15.70 -5.75 -4.56
CA ASP A 457 16.35 -6.30 -3.36
C ASP A 457 15.50 -6.00 -2.11
N ALA A 458 14.64 -6.94 -1.73
CA ALA A 458 13.73 -6.80 -0.59
C ALA A 458 14.49 -6.76 0.75
N ALA A 459 15.64 -7.42 0.84
CA ALA A 459 16.48 -7.39 2.03
C ALA A 459 17.06 -5.99 2.27
N ALA A 460 17.61 -5.36 1.22
CA ALA A 460 18.14 -4.02 1.29
C ALA A 460 17.03 -2.99 1.53
N ALA A 461 15.89 -3.12 0.87
CA ALA A 461 14.72 -2.25 1.05
C ALA A 461 14.20 -2.25 2.49
N THR A 462 13.94 -3.42 3.07
CA THR A 462 13.45 -3.54 4.46
C THR A 462 14.48 -3.05 5.48
N LYS A 463 15.78 -3.30 5.23
CA LYS A 463 16.87 -2.76 6.07
C LYS A 463 16.92 -1.24 6.02
N LYS A 464 16.71 -0.62 4.86
CA LYS A 464 16.67 0.83 4.73
C LYS A 464 15.42 1.41 5.38
N ALA A 465 14.25 0.82 5.14
CA ALA A 465 12.99 1.24 5.75
C ALA A 465 13.04 1.24 7.29
N ALA A 466 13.58 0.16 7.88
CA ALA A 466 13.77 0.07 9.33
C ALA A 466 14.70 1.15 9.88
N ARG A 467 15.77 1.52 9.14
CA ARG A 467 16.68 2.61 9.51
C ARG A 467 16.00 3.98 9.40
N ASP A 468 15.31 4.25 8.31
CA ASP A 468 14.63 5.52 8.08
C ASP A 468 13.53 5.76 9.13
N HIS A 469 12.79 4.71 9.52
CA HIS A 469 11.83 4.77 10.61
C HIS A 469 12.49 5.03 11.97
N ALA A 470 13.61 4.35 12.27
CA ALA A 470 14.36 4.56 13.53
C ALA A 470 14.92 5.98 13.68
N VAL A 471 15.44 6.57 12.59
CA VAL A 471 15.97 7.95 12.60
C VAL A 471 14.87 8.98 12.82
N GLY A 472 13.68 8.79 12.25
CA GLY A 472 12.53 9.66 12.50
C GLY A 472 12.10 9.67 13.98
N GLY A 473 12.06 8.50 14.62
CA GLY A 473 11.74 8.38 16.04
C GLY A 473 12.78 9.04 16.96
N ILE A 474 14.07 8.92 16.62
CA ILE A 474 15.18 9.60 17.32
C ILE A 474 15.04 11.13 17.21
N GLY A 475 14.72 11.65 16.02
CA GLY A 475 14.56 13.09 15.79
C GLY A 475 13.46 13.70 16.64
N LEU A 476 12.28 13.06 16.70
CA LEU A 476 11.17 13.54 17.52
C LEU A 476 11.49 13.45 19.02
N ALA A 477 12.13 12.37 19.46
CA ALA A 477 12.60 12.23 20.85
C ALA A 477 13.60 13.34 21.22
N ALA A 478 14.53 13.69 20.32
CA ALA A 478 15.49 14.77 20.52
C ALA A 478 14.83 16.16 20.56
N VAL A 479 13.79 16.41 19.77
CA VAL A 479 13.02 17.66 19.80
C VAL A 479 12.26 17.80 21.12
N LEU A 480 11.55 16.75 21.55
CA LEU A 480 10.82 16.75 22.83
C LEU A 480 11.77 16.93 24.01
N ALA A 481 12.94 16.29 23.93
CA ALA A 481 14.01 16.48 24.89
C ALA A 481 14.57 17.91 24.92
N GLY A 482 14.82 18.51 23.74
CA GLY A 482 15.27 19.88 23.61
C GLY A 482 14.28 20.87 24.23
N LEU A 483 12.98 20.67 23.97
CA LEU A 483 11.91 21.46 24.59
C LEU A 483 11.89 21.30 26.12
N ALA A 484 12.10 20.10 26.65
CA ALA A 484 12.21 19.85 28.09
C ALA A 484 13.43 20.57 28.70
N VAL A 485 14.59 20.53 28.03
CA VAL A 485 15.82 21.22 28.47
C VAL A 485 15.67 22.74 28.42
N VAL A 486 15.07 23.29 27.35
CA VAL A 486 14.80 24.74 27.23
C VAL A 486 13.86 25.21 28.35
N ARG A 487 12.84 24.42 28.68
CA ARG A 487 11.93 24.72 29.78
C ARG A 487 12.58 24.59 31.17
N ALA A 488 13.49 23.62 31.36
CA ALA A 488 14.28 23.49 32.59
C ALA A 488 15.29 24.64 32.76
N ARG A 489 15.93 25.11 31.68
CA ARG A 489 16.82 26.28 31.69
C ARG A 489 16.13 27.55 32.16
N ARG A 490 14.84 27.74 31.84
CA ARG A 490 14.05 28.89 32.31
C ARG A 490 13.78 28.88 33.82
N LYS A 491 13.94 27.76 34.51
CA LYS A 491 13.71 27.63 35.96
C LYS A 491 14.99 27.67 36.80
N ASP A 492 16.05 26.94 36.42
CA ASP A 492 17.19 26.68 37.33
C ASP A 492 18.60 26.88 36.71
N GLY A 493 18.70 27.46 35.51
CA GLY A 493 19.99 27.77 34.88
C GLY A 493 20.73 26.58 34.23
N LEU A 494 21.93 26.84 33.68
CA LEU A 494 22.67 25.94 32.77
C LEU A 494 23.04 24.57 33.38
N PHE A 495 23.17 24.49 34.71
CA PHE A 495 23.56 23.27 35.45
C PHE A 495 22.48 22.18 35.48
N ALA A 496 21.20 22.53 35.34
CA ALA A 496 20.11 21.55 35.26
C ALA A 496 20.15 20.79 33.93
N ALA A 497 20.51 21.46 32.82
CA ALA A 497 20.59 20.85 31.50
C ALA A 497 21.61 19.70 31.43
N ALA A 498 22.78 19.85 32.07
CA ALA A 498 23.84 18.83 32.07
C ALA A 498 23.47 17.54 32.83
N LYS A 499 22.53 17.62 33.77
CA LYS A 499 22.06 16.47 34.57
C LYS A 499 20.89 15.72 33.93
N VAL A 500 20.23 16.31 32.94
CA VAL A 500 19.16 15.66 32.15
C VAL A 500 19.76 14.83 31.00
N THR A 501 20.91 15.23 30.46
CA THR A 501 21.57 14.61 29.29
C THR A 501 21.81 13.10 29.38
N PRO A 502 22.25 12.51 30.52
CA PRO A 502 22.47 11.06 30.60
C PRO A 502 21.17 10.25 30.54
N GLY A 503 20.11 10.71 31.22
CA GLY A 503 18.79 10.09 31.15
C GLY A 503 18.17 10.21 29.75
N LEU A 504 18.46 11.32 29.08
CA LEU A 504 18.06 11.56 27.70
C LEU A 504 18.74 10.61 26.71
N ALA A 505 20.05 10.38 26.88
CA ALA A 505 20.83 9.46 26.05
C ALA A 505 20.35 8.01 26.21
N ILE A 506 20.04 7.59 27.45
CA ILE A 506 19.45 6.28 27.73
C ILE A 506 18.08 6.16 27.06
N ALA A 507 17.26 7.21 27.11
CA ALA A 507 15.93 7.20 26.51
C ALA A 507 15.97 7.25 24.96
N LEU A 508 16.97 7.92 24.37
CA LEU A 508 17.28 7.86 22.93
C LEU A 508 17.71 6.45 22.50
N VAL A 509 18.52 5.77 23.30
CA VAL A 509 18.94 4.38 23.04
C VAL A 509 17.77 3.40 23.18
N LEU A 510 16.93 3.55 24.20
CA LEU A 510 15.77 2.67 24.41
C LEU A 510 14.62 2.96 23.43
N GLY A 511 14.35 4.23 23.13
CA GLY A 511 13.26 4.69 22.25
C GLY A 511 13.58 4.64 20.76
N SER A 512 14.85 4.57 20.35
CA SER A 512 15.22 4.37 18.94
C SER A 512 14.91 2.96 18.41
N GLY A 513 14.66 2.00 19.30
CA GLY A 513 14.62 0.59 18.92
C GLY A 513 15.94 0.05 18.38
N ALA A 514 17.03 0.84 18.39
CA ALA A 514 18.31 0.47 17.78
C ALA A 514 18.93 -0.78 18.43
N TRP A 515 18.62 -1.04 19.70
CA TRP A 515 19.03 -2.25 20.41
C TRP A 515 18.34 -3.53 19.90
N MET A 516 17.19 -3.42 19.20
CA MET A 516 16.53 -4.56 18.56
C MET A 516 17.38 -5.18 17.44
N GLY A 517 18.33 -4.42 16.86
CA GLY A 517 19.27 -4.92 15.85
C GLY A 517 20.53 -5.59 16.42
N PHE A 518 20.76 -5.56 17.74
CA PHE A 518 21.99 -6.06 18.38
C PHE A 518 21.79 -7.34 19.21
N VAL A 519 20.55 -7.82 19.37
CA VAL A 519 20.26 -9.07 20.11
C VAL A 519 19.59 -10.08 19.16
N PRO A 520 20.32 -11.12 18.71
CA PRO A 520 19.75 -12.16 17.86
C PRO A 520 18.58 -12.87 18.57
N GLY A 521 17.42 -12.98 17.91
CA GLY A 521 16.29 -13.82 18.37
C GLY A 521 15.11 -13.13 19.05
N LEU A 522 15.08 -11.80 19.18
CA LEU A 522 13.98 -11.07 19.87
C LEU A 522 12.94 -10.39 18.95
N GLY A 523 13.01 -10.60 17.63
CA GLY A 523 12.10 -9.97 16.65
C GLY A 523 10.59 -10.27 16.86
N HIS A 524 10.23 -11.28 17.65
CA HIS A 524 8.83 -11.66 17.94
C HIS A 524 8.23 -11.01 19.19
N GLN A 525 8.90 -10.05 19.82
CA GLN A 525 8.52 -9.50 21.14
C GLN A 525 8.23 -7.99 21.13
N ALA A 526 8.15 -7.33 19.97
CA ALA A 526 7.99 -5.87 19.87
C ALA A 526 6.76 -5.34 20.64
N GLY A 527 5.62 -6.05 20.59
CA GLY A 527 4.41 -5.69 21.34
C GLY A 527 4.57 -5.88 22.86
N ALA A 528 5.19 -6.98 23.29
CA ALA A 528 5.41 -7.29 24.72
C ALA A 528 6.41 -6.30 25.37
N ILE A 529 7.42 -5.87 24.61
CA ILE A 529 8.41 -4.88 25.03
C ILE A 529 7.81 -3.47 25.09
N THR A 530 6.90 -3.12 24.17
CA THR A 530 6.16 -1.84 24.21
C THR A 530 5.26 -1.75 25.45
N LEU A 531 4.62 -2.86 25.83
CA LEU A 531 3.87 -2.99 27.08
C LEU A 531 4.78 -2.84 28.31
N LEU A 532 5.94 -3.51 28.32
CA LEU A 532 6.94 -3.40 29.39
C LEU A 532 7.54 -1.99 29.48
N ALA A 533 7.77 -1.29 28.38
CA ALA A 533 8.25 0.08 28.36
C ALA A 533 7.24 1.07 28.96
N GLY A 534 5.93 0.85 28.76
CA GLY A 534 4.88 1.63 29.43
C GLY A 534 4.76 1.33 30.93
N GLY A 535 4.74 0.05 31.32
CA GLY A 535 4.53 -0.38 32.70
C GLY A 535 5.77 -0.27 33.62
N ALA A 536 6.95 -0.67 33.15
CA ALA A 536 8.17 -0.69 33.94
C ALA A 536 8.70 0.71 34.25
N VAL A 537 8.44 1.68 33.38
CA VAL A 537 8.86 3.08 33.57
C VAL A 537 8.07 3.71 34.70
N VAL A 538 6.75 3.48 34.81
CA VAL A 538 5.95 3.95 35.95
C VAL A 538 6.43 3.33 37.28
N GLY A 539 6.77 2.03 37.28
CA GLY A 539 7.30 1.33 38.46
C GLY A 539 8.70 1.79 38.89
N LEU A 540 9.64 1.93 37.95
CA LEU A 540 10.99 2.44 38.20
C LEU A 540 10.99 3.91 38.62
N LEU A 541 10.06 4.70 38.06
CA LEU A 541 9.84 6.08 38.47
C LEU A 541 9.33 6.12 39.92
N ALA A 542 8.32 5.34 40.29
CA ALA A 542 7.80 5.32 41.67
C ALA A 542 8.87 5.03 42.75
N LEU A 543 9.83 4.14 42.47
CA LEU A 543 10.90 3.77 43.40
C LEU A 543 12.05 4.80 43.48
N GLY A 544 12.34 5.49 42.37
CA GLY A 544 13.50 6.39 42.27
C GLY A 544 13.28 7.83 42.77
N PHE A 545 12.04 8.30 42.87
CA PHE A 545 11.73 9.70 43.27
C PHE A 545 12.15 10.07 44.70
N GLY A 546 12.31 9.08 45.59
CA GLY A 546 12.83 9.26 46.93
C GLY A 546 14.31 9.65 46.98
N ILE A 547 15.05 9.37 45.91
CA ILE A 547 16.50 9.59 45.83
C ILE A 547 16.78 10.86 45.01
N LYS A 548 17.12 11.96 45.69
CA LYS A 548 17.31 13.28 45.06
C LYS A 548 18.30 13.27 43.87
N SER A 549 19.34 12.44 43.91
CA SER A 549 20.33 12.35 42.83
C SER A 549 19.81 11.69 41.55
N LEU A 550 18.74 10.89 41.62
CA LEU A 550 18.19 10.17 40.47
C LEU A 550 17.05 10.92 39.76
N ARG A 551 16.54 12.02 40.33
CA ARG A 551 15.36 12.73 39.81
C ARG A 551 15.53 13.28 38.40
N LEU A 552 16.63 13.98 38.12
CA LEU A 552 16.88 14.52 36.77
C LEU A 552 17.14 13.43 35.72
N PRO A 553 17.95 12.39 35.99
CA PRO A 553 18.08 11.25 35.09
C PRO A 553 16.75 10.55 34.80
N LEU A 554 15.93 10.36 35.82
CA LEU A 554 14.59 9.76 35.70
C LEU A 554 13.62 10.66 34.93
N ALA A 555 13.73 11.97 35.07
CA ALA A 555 12.98 12.92 34.24
C ALA A 555 13.34 12.77 32.76
N GLY A 556 14.63 12.68 32.44
CA GLY A 556 15.11 12.45 31.07
C GLY A 556 14.61 11.13 30.49
N LEU A 557 14.63 10.06 31.28
CA LEU A 557 14.08 8.75 30.90
C LEU A 557 12.57 8.83 30.60
N ALA A 558 11.81 9.47 31.50
CA ALA A 558 10.36 9.62 31.36
C ALA A 558 9.97 10.41 30.10
N PHE A 559 10.69 11.49 29.77
CA PHE A 559 10.42 12.27 28.55
C PHE A 559 10.78 11.52 27.27
N GLY A 560 11.86 10.74 27.23
CA GLY A 560 12.16 9.97 26.03
C GLY A 560 11.20 8.78 25.83
N VAL A 561 10.74 8.14 26.91
CA VAL A 561 9.66 7.13 26.85
C VAL A 561 8.36 7.79 26.37
N ALA A 562 8.04 8.99 26.85
CA ALA A 562 6.89 9.75 26.38
C ALA A 562 6.98 10.04 24.87
N GLY A 563 8.13 10.51 24.40
CA GLY A 563 8.35 10.78 22.98
C GLY A 563 8.22 9.53 22.11
N PHE A 564 8.77 8.40 22.56
CA PHE A 564 8.63 7.12 21.88
C PHE A 564 7.16 6.70 21.76
N LEU A 565 6.42 6.65 22.88
CA LEU A 565 5.03 6.19 22.90
C LEU A 565 4.10 7.12 22.10
N LEU A 566 4.27 8.44 22.21
CA LEU A 566 3.50 9.42 21.44
C LEU A 566 3.82 9.37 19.94
N CYS A 567 5.08 9.13 19.58
CA CYS A 567 5.48 8.92 18.18
C CYS A 567 4.80 7.67 17.61
N ARG A 568 4.82 6.55 18.34
CA ARG A 568 4.14 5.32 17.90
C ARG A 568 2.63 5.48 17.80
N ALA A 569 2.02 6.25 18.71
CA ALA A 569 0.60 6.60 18.62
C ALA A 569 0.30 7.45 17.38
N ALA A 570 1.14 8.44 17.06
CA ALA A 570 0.93 9.29 15.88
C ALA A 570 1.11 8.52 14.55
N LEU A 571 2.00 7.54 14.52
CA LEU A 571 2.35 6.78 13.32
C LEU A 571 1.48 5.52 13.10
N GLY A 572 0.67 5.12 14.09
CA GLY A 572 -0.17 3.91 13.99
C GLY A 572 0.60 2.60 13.76
N SER A 573 1.85 2.52 14.19
CA SER A 573 2.84 1.57 13.65
C SER A 573 3.06 0.27 14.45
N VAL A 574 2.19 -0.13 15.38
CA VAL A 574 2.31 -1.42 16.12
C VAL A 574 1.04 -1.81 16.85
N ASP A 575 0.74 -3.11 16.83
CA ASP A 575 -0.08 -3.76 17.84
C ASP A 575 0.65 -3.81 19.20
N VAL A 576 -0.02 -3.41 20.28
CA VAL A 576 0.50 -3.57 21.65
C VAL A 576 0.05 -4.92 22.20
N ALA A 577 0.96 -5.87 22.32
CA ALA A 577 0.63 -7.20 22.83
C ALA A 577 -0.05 -7.11 24.23
N LEU A 578 -1.11 -7.89 24.44
CA LEU A 578 -1.95 -7.94 25.66
C LEU A 578 -2.94 -6.78 25.86
N VAL A 579 -3.01 -5.80 24.96
CA VAL A 579 -4.13 -4.84 24.92
C VAL A 579 -5.27 -5.48 24.08
N PRO A 580 -6.47 -5.71 24.65
CA PRO A 580 -7.54 -6.36 23.90
C PRO A 580 -8.18 -5.35 22.92
N GLY A 581 -7.91 -5.51 21.63
CA GLY A 581 -8.59 -4.79 20.56
C GLY A 581 -7.63 -4.06 19.63
N HIS A 582 -7.26 -4.73 18.54
CA HIS A 582 -6.49 -4.16 17.42
C HIS A 582 -7.10 -2.83 16.95
N GLY A 583 -6.26 -1.79 16.75
CA GLY A 583 -6.68 -0.49 16.18
C GLY A 583 -6.70 0.67 17.19
N TRP A 584 -7.84 1.33 17.36
CA TRP A 584 -7.92 2.59 18.12
C TRP A 584 -7.60 2.47 19.62
N LEU A 585 -7.79 1.27 20.21
CA LEU A 585 -7.47 1.02 21.62
C LEU A 585 -5.96 0.98 21.86
N ASP A 586 -5.17 0.48 20.91
CA ASP A 586 -3.71 0.51 20.97
C ASP A 586 -3.19 1.94 20.80
N LEU A 587 -3.78 2.70 19.88
CA LEU A 587 -3.51 4.13 19.72
C LEU A 587 -3.80 4.90 21.02
N ALA A 588 -4.96 4.66 21.63
CA ALA A 588 -5.35 5.27 22.89
C ALA A 588 -4.40 4.86 24.02
N TRP A 589 -4.02 3.59 24.10
CA TRP A 589 -3.09 3.08 25.11
C TRP A 589 -1.71 3.75 24.99
N LEU A 590 -1.15 3.82 23.77
CA LEU A 590 0.13 4.47 23.49
C LEU A 590 0.07 5.97 23.81
N ALA A 591 -1.01 6.66 23.41
CA ALA A 591 -1.20 8.08 23.67
C ALA A 591 -1.32 8.39 25.18
N VAL A 592 -2.09 7.59 25.91
CA VAL A 592 -2.30 7.75 27.35
C VAL A 592 -1.00 7.51 28.11
N ASN A 593 -0.31 6.40 27.85
CA ASN A 593 0.93 6.07 28.55
C ASN A 593 2.07 7.04 28.20
N GLY A 594 2.15 7.49 26.94
CA GLY A 594 3.07 8.54 26.53
C GLY A 594 2.81 9.86 27.26
N THR A 595 1.55 10.26 27.40
CA THR A 595 1.14 11.46 28.15
C THR A 595 1.45 11.33 29.65
N VAL A 596 1.19 10.17 30.26
CA VAL A 596 1.53 9.88 31.66
C VAL A 596 3.04 9.98 31.88
N ALA A 597 3.86 9.39 31.00
CA ALA A 597 5.31 9.49 31.09
C ALA A 597 5.79 10.95 31.00
N ALA A 598 5.20 11.77 30.13
CA ALA A 598 5.51 13.20 30.05
C ALA A 598 5.14 13.96 31.34
N LEU A 599 3.98 13.64 31.94
CA LEU A 599 3.54 14.22 33.21
C LEU A 599 4.49 13.85 34.36
N VAL A 600 4.92 12.58 34.44
CA VAL A 600 5.87 12.15 35.46
C VAL A 600 7.23 12.83 35.29
N GLY A 601 7.74 12.94 34.06
CA GLY A 601 8.95 13.72 33.77
C GLY A 601 8.83 15.18 34.21
N ARG A 602 7.65 15.79 34.02
CA ARG A 602 7.37 17.17 34.46
C ARG A 602 7.33 17.31 35.99
N ILE A 603 6.76 16.34 36.70
CA ILE A 603 6.75 16.32 38.17
C ILE A 603 8.17 16.13 38.72
N ALA A 604 8.99 15.29 38.09
CA ALA A 604 10.39 15.10 38.43
C ALA A 604 11.24 16.37 38.29
N LEU A 605 10.96 17.20 37.29
CA LEU A 605 11.62 18.51 37.12
C LEU A 605 11.12 19.59 38.09
N ALA A 606 9.93 19.42 38.68
CA ALA A 606 9.32 20.44 39.53
C ALA A 606 9.65 20.29 41.03
N ARG A 607 10.24 19.16 41.44
CA ARG A 607 10.54 18.79 42.84
C ARG A 607 12.03 18.57 43.07
#